data_AF-A0A0H2VI41-F1
#
_entry.id   AF-A0A0H2VI41-F1
#
_cell.length_a   1.000
_cell.length_b   1.000
_cell.length_c   1.000
_cell.angle_alpha   90.00
_cell.angle_beta   90.00
_cell.angle_gamma   90.00
#
_symmetry.space_group_name_H-M   'P 1'
#
loop_
_entity.id
_entity.type
_entity.pdbx_description
1 polymer ?
#
loop_
_entity_poly.entity_id
_entity_poly.type
_entity_poly.pdbx_seq_one_letter_code
_entity_poly.pdbx_strand_id
1 'polypeptide(L)'
;MKNYSWEYFNVQINQKLSERKAKTIYSQRKIDVESVFGIMKPILSFTRKSVRGINKDKRELGLVLMTLNIRKVPAQRAENNQKNNKKDNFYIISIEIVFFIYLGTLSPTLFIYVR
;
A
#
# COMPACT_ATOMS: atom_id res chain seq x y z
N MET A 1 6.15 38.57 -21.22
CA MET A 1 7.44 38.93 -20.57
C MET A 1 8.04 37.67 -19.95
N LYS A 2 9.34 37.39 -20.18
CA LYS A 2 10.04 36.30 -19.49
C LYS A 2 10.30 36.69 -18.03
N ASN A 3 10.04 35.77 -17.10
CA ASN A 3 10.34 35.96 -15.69
C ASN A 3 11.77 35.47 -15.40
N TYR A 4 12.74 36.38 -15.51
CA TYR A 4 14.16 36.08 -15.32
C TYR A 4 14.50 35.57 -13.91
N SER A 5 13.75 36.00 -12.88
CA SER A 5 13.92 35.52 -11.51
C SER A 5 13.58 34.04 -11.40
N TRP A 6 12.46 33.63 -12.01
CA TRP A 6 12.06 32.22 -12.02
C TRP A 6 13.06 31.34 -12.79
N GLU A 7 13.52 31.78 -13.96
CA GLU A 7 14.53 31.05 -14.75
C GLU A 7 15.84 30.86 -13.95
N TYR A 8 16.31 31.90 -13.26
CA TYR A 8 17.50 31.84 -12.42
C TYR A 8 17.41 30.75 -11.33
N PHE A 9 16.30 30.67 -10.60
CA PHE A 9 16.11 29.62 -9.60
C PHE A 9 15.96 28.24 -10.21
N ASN A 10 15.28 28.14 -11.36
CA ASN A 10 15.03 26.86 -12.00
C ASN A 10 16.34 26.22 -12.52
N VAL A 11 17.24 27.04 -13.09
CA VAL A 11 18.59 26.61 -13.47
C VAL A 11 19.37 26.09 -12.27
N GLN A 12 19.34 26.79 -11.13
CA GLN A 12 20.00 26.33 -9.91
C GLN A 12 19.44 25.02 -9.37
N ILE A 13 18.13 24.83 -9.40
CA ILE A 13 17.48 23.59 -8.98
C ILE A 13 17.90 22.44 -9.90
N ASN A 14 17.84 22.65 -11.22
CA ASN A 14 18.23 21.66 -12.20
C ASN A 14 19.71 21.30 -12.09
N GLN A 15 20.57 22.26 -11.80
CA GLN A 15 22.00 22.02 -11.56
C GLN A 15 22.21 21.13 -10.33
N LYS A 16 21.47 21.37 -9.24
CA LYS A 16 21.51 20.51 -8.03
C LYS A 16 20.90 19.12 -8.26
N LEU A 17 19.85 19.02 -9.07
CA LEU A 17 19.19 17.75 -9.41
C LEU A 17 19.93 16.96 -10.51
N SER A 18 20.92 17.58 -11.17
CA SER A 18 21.76 16.90 -12.16
C SER A 18 22.68 15.86 -11.52
N GLU A 19 23.07 16.07 -10.25
CA GLU A 19 23.86 15.11 -9.50
C GLU A 19 23.05 13.83 -9.25
N ARG A 20 23.64 12.68 -9.61
CA ARG A 20 22.98 11.36 -9.51
C ARG A 20 22.46 11.08 -8.09
N LYS A 21 23.23 11.45 -7.06
CA LYS A 21 22.86 11.27 -5.65
C LYS A 21 21.69 12.16 -5.22
N ALA A 22 21.66 13.41 -5.66
CA ALA A 22 20.55 14.31 -5.37
C ALA A 22 19.26 13.86 -6.08
N LYS A 23 19.40 13.41 -7.34
CA LYS A 23 18.30 12.88 -8.15
C LYS A 23 17.64 11.67 -7.49
N THR A 24 18.43 10.72 -6.99
CA THR A 24 17.88 9.53 -6.32
C THR A 24 17.14 9.88 -5.03
N ILE A 25 17.70 10.77 -4.19
CA ILE A 25 17.03 11.25 -2.97
C ILE A 25 15.72 11.95 -3.31
N TYR A 26 15.72 12.81 -4.32
CA TYR A 26 14.51 13.52 -4.74
C TYR A 26 13.43 12.57 -5.28
N SER A 27 13.80 11.61 -6.12
CA SER A 27 12.89 10.57 -6.60
C SER A 27 12.27 9.77 -5.45
N GLN A 28 13.07 9.39 -4.46
CA GLN A 28 12.58 8.66 -3.29
C GLN A 28 11.59 9.51 -2.47
N ARG A 29 11.84 10.81 -2.28
CA ARG A 29 10.91 11.71 -1.58
C ARG A 29 9.56 11.85 -2.25
N LYS A 30 9.50 11.82 -3.59
CA LYS A 30 8.21 11.80 -4.29
C LYS A 30 7.39 10.57 -3.93
N ILE A 31 8.04 9.42 -3.82
CA ILE A 31 7.38 8.18 -3.46
C ILE A 31 6.98 8.21 -1.99
N ASP A 32 7.89 8.54 -1.09
CA ASP A 32 7.65 8.39 0.35
C ASP A 32 6.83 9.55 0.95
N VAL A 33 7.23 10.78 0.64
CA VAL A 33 6.64 11.98 1.25
C VAL A 33 5.37 12.38 0.52
N GLU A 34 5.42 12.54 -0.81
CA GLU A 34 4.23 13.03 -1.54
C GLU A 34 3.08 12.03 -1.51
N SER A 35 3.34 10.71 -1.54
CA SER A 35 2.28 9.71 -1.42
C SER A 35 1.56 9.79 -0.06
N VAL A 36 2.32 9.89 1.04
CA VAL A 36 1.78 9.98 2.39
C VAL A 36 0.97 11.26 2.56
N PHE A 37 1.49 12.41 2.10
CA PHE A 37 0.73 13.67 2.12
C PHE A 37 -0.50 13.66 1.20
N GLY A 38 -0.44 12.97 0.07
CA GLY A 38 -1.56 12.76 -0.85
C GLY A 38 -2.70 11.98 -0.21
N ILE A 39 -2.40 11.08 0.72
CA ILE A 39 -3.39 10.33 1.50
C ILE A 39 -3.87 11.14 2.72
N MET A 40 -2.97 11.81 3.43
CA MET A 40 -3.30 12.59 4.63
C MET A 40 -4.31 13.71 4.34
N LYS A 41 -4.14 14.43 3.22
CA LYS A 41 -5.01 15.55 2.85
C LYS A 41 -6.50 15.18 2.73
N PRO A 42 -6.90 14.18 1.91
CA PRO A 42 -8.30 13.82 1.78
C PRO A 42 -8.85 13.04 2.99
N ILE A 43 -8.05 12.20 3.66
CA ILE A 43 -8.54 11.34 4.75
C ILE A 43 -8.71 12.11 6.06
N LEU A 44 -7.81 13.05 6.35
CA LEU A 44 -7.73 13.74 7.63
C LEU A 44 -7.93 15.25 7.51
N SER A 45 -8.26 15.74 6.31
CA SER A 45 -8.29 17.18 5.98
C SER A 45 -7.00 17.90 6.39
N PHE A 46 -5.89 17.16 6.47
CA PHE A 46 -4.62 17.64 7.00
C PHE A 46 -3.88 18.44 5.92
N THR A 47 -4.26 19.71 5.79
CA THR A 47 -3.72 20.64 4.79
C THR A 47 -2.55 21.46 5.33
N ARG A 48 -2.55 21.71 6.64
CA ARG A 48 -1.53 22.49 7.34
C ARG A 48 -1.33 21.97 8.75
N LYS A 49 -0.13 22.16 9.27
CA LYS A 49 0.13 21.98 10.70
C LYS A 49 -0.57 23.07 11.49
N SER A 50 -1.21 22.67 12.58
CA SER A 50 -1.88 23.55 13.52
C SER A 50 -0.89 24.19 14.50
N VAL A 51 0.17 23.45 14.87
CA VAL A 51 1.13 23.89 15.87
C VAL A 51 2.41 24.42 15.21
N ARG A 52 3.11 25.31 15.91
CA ARG A 52 4.44 25.80 15.53
C ARG A 52 5.48 25.31 16.52
N GLY A 53 6.65 24.92 16.00
CA GLY A 53 7.83 24.53 16.77
C GLY A 53 8.14 23.04 16.59
N ILE A 54 9.41 22.73 16.30
CA ILE A 54 9.86 21.41 15.81
C ILE A 54 9.33 20.25 16.66
N ASN A 55 9.37 20.36 17.98
CA ASN A 55 8.90 19.29 18.87
C ASN A 55 7.39 19.08 18.81
N LYS A 56 6.62 20.17 18.70
CA LYS A 56 5.15 20.12 18.63
C LYS A 56 4.70 19.61 17.25
N ASP A 57 5.32 20.12 16.20
CA ASP A 57 5.15 19.65 14.82
C ASP A 57 5.37 18.13 14.67
N LYS A 58 6.44 17.60 15.30
CA LYS A 58 6.74 16.16 15.28
C LYS A 58 5.63 15.35 15.95
N ARG A 59 5.10 15.85 17.08
CA ARG A 59 3.99 15.20 17.79
C ARG A 59 2.71 15.20 16.95
N GLU A 60 2.37 16.33 16.34
CA GLU A 60 1.20 16.45 15.46
C GLU A 60 1.29 15.48 14.28
N LEU A 61 2.43 15.42 13.59
CA LEU A 61 2.65 14.46 12.52
C LEU A 61 2.60 13.01 13.01
N GLY A 62 3.13 12.72 14.20
CA GLY A 62 3.05 11.39 14.81
C GLY A 62 1.61 10.93 15.02
N LEU A 63 0.73 11.82 15.51
CA LEU A 63 -0.69 11.53 15.68
C LEU A 63 -1.37 11.24 14.34
N VAL A 64 -1.11 12.08 13.34
CA VAL A 64 -1.67 11.90 11.99
C VAL A 64 -1.27 10.56 11.39
N LEU A 65 0.02 10.20 11.47
CA LEU A 65 0.52 8.92 10.99
C LEU A 65 -0.07 7.74 11.77
N MET A 66 -0.28 7.88 13.07
CA MET A 66 -0.94 6.85 13.88
C MET A 66 -2.39 6.63 13.43
N THR A 67 -3.13 7.71 13.16
CA THR A 67 -4.50 7.61 12.63
C THR A 67 -4.53 6.92 11.26
N LEU A 68 -3.56 7.20 10.38
CA LEU A 68 -3.42 6.50 9.12
C LEU A 68 -3.14 5.00 9.31
N ASN A 69 -2.25 4.65 10.24
CA ASN A 69 -1.93 3.26 10.56
C ASN A 69 -3.15 2.51 11.10
N ILE A 70 -3.94 3.12 11.99
CA ILE A 70 -5.19 2.54 12.51
C ILE A 70 -6.18 2.23 11.39
N ARG A 71 -6.23 3.05 10.33
CA ARG A 71 -7.08 2.78 9.17
C ARG A 71 -6.50 1.69 8.25
N LYS A 72 -5.18 1.67 8.07
CA LYS A 72 -4.50 0.79 7.12
C LYS A 72 -4.37 -0.66 7.62
N VAL A 73 -4.03 -0.85 8.89
CA VAL A 73 -3.77 -2.19 9.47
C VAL A 73 -4.98 -3.12 9.39
N PRO A 74 -6.20 -2.71 9.77
CA PRO A 74 -7.39 -3.57 9.66
C PRO A 74 -7.76 -3.90 8.20
N ALA A 75 -7.65 -2.92 7.29
CA ALA A 75 -7.92 -3.14 5.87
C ALA A 75 -6.96 -4.17 5.27
N GLN A 76 -5.66 -4.04 5.55
CA GLN A 76 -4.65 -5.00 5.12
C GLN A 76 -4.88 -6.39 5.72
N ARG A 77 -5.32 -6.46 6.98
CA ARG A 77 -5.67 -7.73 7.63
C ARG A 77 -6.86 -8.41 6.95
N ALA A 78 -7.90 -7.64 6.60
CA ALA A 78 -9.07 -8.15 5.90
C ALA A 78 -8.69 -8.70 4.50
N GLU A 79 -7.88 -7.97 3.74
CA GLU A 79 -7.39 -8.42 2.43
C GLU A 79 -6.57 -9.73 2.53
N ASN A 80 -5.69 -9.82 3.54
CA ASN A 80 -4.88 -11.02 3.75
C ASN A 80 -5.74 -12.23 4.13
N ASN A 81 -6.73 -12.03 5.02
CA ASN A 81 -7.68 -13.08 5.37
C ASN A 81 -8.51 -13.53 4.16
N GLN A 82 -8.97 -12.60 3.32
CA GLN A 82 -9.69 -12.94 2.09
C GLN A 82 -8.81 -13.75 1.12
N LYS A 83 -7.52 -13.42 1.00
CA LYS A 83 -6.56 -14.18 0.17
C LYS A 83 -6.34 -15.58 0.72
N ASN A 84 -6.21 -15.72 2.03
CA ASN A 84 -6.03 -17.02 2.68
C ASN A 84 -7.27 -17.90 2.48
N ASN A 85 -8.47 -17.39 2.79
CA ASN A 85 -9.72 -18.13 2.57
C ASN A 85 -9.90 -18.60 1.11
N LYS A 86 -9.50 -17.77 0.13
CA LYS A 86 -9.53 -18.16 -1.29
C LYS A 86 -8.55 -19.30 -1.60
N LYS A 87 -7.37 -19.30 -0.99
CA LYS A 87 -6.38 -20.38 -1.14
C LYS A 87 -6.88 -21.65 -0.46
N ASP A 88 -7.41 -21.55 0.75
CA ASP A 88 -7.93 -22.70 1.50
C ASP A 88 -9.10 -23.35 0.74
N ASN A 89 -10.02 -22.55 0.19
CA ASN A 89 -11.08 -23.06 -0.69
C ASN A 89 -10.53 -23.77 -1.94
N PHE A 90 -9.46 -23.26 -2.55
CA PHE A 90 -8.81 -23.94 -3.69
C PHE A 90 -8.24 -25.30 -3.28
N TYR A 91 -7.59 -25.40 -2.12
CA TYR A 91 -7.08 -26.67 -1.61
C TYR A 91 -8.20 -27.65 -1.28
N ILE A 92 -9.28 -27.20 -0.63
CA ILE A 92 -10.45 -28.03 -0.32
C ILE A 92 -11.03 -28.62 -1.62
N ILE A 93 -11.28 -27.78 -2.63
CA ILE A 93 -11.79 -28.22 -3.93
C ILE A 93 -10.83 -29.23 -4.58
N SER A 94 -9.51 -29.01 -4.50
CA SER A 94 -8.52 -29.93 -5.07
C SER A 94 -8.52 -31.29 -4.39
N ILE A 95 -8.69 -31.33 -3.05
CA ILE A 95 -8.76 -32.57 -2.28
C ILE A 95 -10.05 -33.31 -2.60
N GLU A 96 -11.18 -32.61 -2.69
CA GLU A 96 -12.46 -33.20 -3.08
C GLU A 96 -12.38 -33.85 -4.46
N ILE A 97 -11.79 -33.18 -5.46
CA ILE A 97 -11.60 -33.74 -6.80
C ILE A 97 -10.76 -35.02 -6.76
N VAL A 98 -9.62 -35.02 -6.05
CA VAL A 98 -8.76 -36.20 -5.92
C VAL A 98 -9.49 -37.34 -5.21
N PHE A 99 -10.26 -37.04 -4.16
CA PHE A 99 -11.10 -38.00 -3.45
C PHE A 99 -12.14 -38.64 -4.37
N PHE A 100 -12.86 -37.83 -5.17
CA PHE A 100 -13.84 -38.34 -6.14
C PHE A 100 -13.20 -39.26 -7.20
N ILE A 101 -12.01 -38.91 -7.70
CA ILE A 101 -11.27 -39.75 -8.66
C ILE A 101 -10.87 -41.09 -8.03
N TYR A 102 -10.32 -41.06 -6.80
CA TYR A 102 -9.87 -42.25 -6.10
C TYR A 102 -11.02 -43.21 -5.74
N LEU A 103 -12.17 -42.66 -5.34
CA LEU A 103 -13.35 -43.46 -5.01
C LEU A 103 -13.93 -44.14 -6.25
N GLY A 104 -13.92 -43.44 -7.41
CA GLY A 104 -14.33 -43.99 -8.70
C GLY A 104 -13.43 -45.12 -9.24
N THR A 105 -12.14 -45.14 -8.89
CA THR A 105 -11.21 -46.20 -9.33
C THR A 105 -11.22 -47.45 -8.44
N LEU A 106 -11.50 -47.31 -7.13
CA LEU A 106 -11.51 -48.42 -6.17
C LEU A 106 -12.77 -49.29 -6.24
N SER A 107 -13.94 -48.69 -6.50
CA SER A 107 -15.20 -49.42 -6.60
C SER A 107 -16.24 -48.61 -7.40
N PRO A 108 -16.53 -49.01 -8.65
CA PRO A 108 -17.56 -48.35 -9.46
C PRO A 108 -18.95 -48.42 -8.83
N THR A 109 -19.23 -49.46 -8.03
CA THR A 109 -20.53 -49.68 -7.39
C THR A 109 -20.77 -48.76 -6.19
N LEU A 110 -19.72 -48.44 -5.40
CA LEU A 110 -19.79 -47.46 -4.30
C LEU A 110 -19.95 -46.02 -4.81
N PHE A 111 -19.36 -45.70 -5.98
CA PHE A 111 -19.49 -44.37 -6.59
C PHE A 111 -20.94 -44.02 -6.97
N ILE A 112 -21.75 -45.00 -7.36
CA ILE A 112 -23.18 -44.81 -7.70
C ILE A 112 -24.02 -44.48 -6.45
N TYR A 113 -23.59 -44.90 -5.26
CA TYR A 113 -24.31 -44.68 -4.00
C TYR A 113 -23.97 -43.35 -3.29
N VAL A 114 -22.85 -42.72 -3.65
CA VAL A 114 -22.33 -41.48 -3.01
C VAL A 114 -22.71 -40.21 -3.79
N ARG A 115 -23.20 -40.34 -5.02
CA ARG A 115 -23.70 -39.24 -5.86
C ARG A 115 -25.14 -38.88 -5.54
#